data_AF-A0A6I9PMZ7-F1
#
_entry.id   AF-A0A6I9PMZ7-F1
#
_cell.length_a   1.000
_cell.length_b   1.000
_cell.length_c   1.000
_cell.angle_alpha   90.00
_cell.angle_beta   90.00
_cell.angle_gamma   90.00
#
_symmetry.space_group_name_H-M   'P 1'
#
loop_
_entity.id
_entity.type
_entity.pdbx_description
1 polymer ?
#
loop_
_entity_poly.entity_id
_entity_poly.type
_entity_poly.pdbx_seq_one_letter_code
_entity_poly.pdbx_strand_id
1 'polypeptide(L)'
;CVSVSAVEQERDLLQPRPYWKEFRFDLTPLPQGETVTAAEFRIYKTLTMGQRANRTLHISVYEIQRDNRHREPELVLLDMQSVPAGQEGWLAFDVTTASNNWLLHPRSNLGIRLYVETEEDRSLSAGWIGLVGRRGPRSKQPFMVTFFRESQVPCRPPRAVKPHPRRKKPKYDLPVPSIQSERPIANQQTMKIEIDRATLFKLK
;
A
#
# COMPACT_ATOMS: atom_id res chain seq x y z
N CYS A 1 -0.38 5.06 -1.21
CA CYS A 1 -0.18 3.78 -1.92
C CYS A 1 0.05 2.69 -0.88
N VAL A 2 -0.22 1.43 -1.24
CA VAL A 2 -0.01 0.26 -0.36
C VAL A 2 0.82 -0.76 -1.13
N SER A 3 1.77 -1.42 -0.47
CA SER A 3 2.60 -2.47 -1.06
C SER A 3 2.32 -3.82 -0.42
N VAL A 4 2.17 -4.87 -1.23
CA VAL A 4 1.88 -6.23 -0.78
C VAL A 4 2.92 -7.21 -1.36
N SER A 5 3.39 -8.13 -0.53
CA SER A 5 4.40 -9.13 -0.94
C SER A 5 3.77 -10.22 -1.80
N ALA A 6 4.51 -10.72 -2.79
CA ALA A 6 4.04 -11.81 -3.63
C ALA A 6 4.20 -13.18 -2.95
N VAL A 7 3.14 -13.99 -2.98
CA VAL A 7 3.21 -15.42 -2.66
C VAL A 7 3.43 -16.17 -3.96
N GLU A 8 4.66 -16.63 -4.16
CA GLU A 8 4.98 -17.52 -5.29
C GLU A 8 4.38 -18.91 -5.06
N GLN A 9 3.58 -19.38 -6.03
CA GLN A 9 2.99 -20.71 -6.01
C GLN A 9 3.91 -21.70 -6.74
N GLU A 10 4.46 -22.67 -6.02
CA GLU A 10 5.13 -23.82 -6.65
C GLU A 10 4.11 -24.92 -6.91
N ARG A 11 4.08 -25.43 -8.15
CA ARG A 11 3.43 -26.71 -8.44
C ARG A 11 4.37 -27.86 -8.06
N ASP A 12 3.77 -28.96 -7.65
CA ASP A 12 4.42 -30.12 -7.01
C ASP A 12 5.76 -30.54 -7.66
N LEU A 13 6.71 -30.92 -6.80
CA LEU A 13 8.08 -31.35 -7.14
C LEU A 13 8.15 -32.56 -8.10
N LEU A 14 7.01 -33.19 -8.38
CA LEU A 14 6.88 -34.37 -9.24
C LEU A 14 6.65 -34.00 -10.72
N GLN A 15 6.34 -32.74 -11.02
CA GLN A 15 6.18 -32.27 -12.41
C GLN A 15 7.43 -31.52 -12.87
N PRO A 16 7.76 -31.58 -14.18
CA PRO A 16 8.79 -30.72 -14.76
C PRO A 16 8.53 -29.27 -14.36
N ARG A 17 9.57 -28.55 -13.90
CA ARG A 17 9.42 -27.15 -13.51
C ARG A 17 8.80 -26.37 -14.68
N PRO A 18 7.65 -25.70 -14.47
CA PRO A 18 7.02 -24.96 -15.55
C PRO A 18 7.96 -23.84 -16.04
N TYR A 19 7.84 -23.51 -17.32
CA TYR A 19 8.55 -22.36 -17.88
C TYR A 19 7.98 -21.02 -17.39
N TRP A 20 6.77 -21.04 -16.82
CA TRP A 20 6.11 -19.87 -16.22
C TRP A 20 6.25 -19.81 -14.69
N LYS A 21 5.92 -18.65 -14.11
CA LYS A 21 5.81 -18.42 -12.66
C LYS A 21 4.47 -17.84 -12.28
N GLU A 22 3.92 -18.26 -11.13
CA GLU A 22 2.65 -17.77 -10.61
C GLU A 22 2.86 -16.99 -9.32
N PHE A 23 2.21 -15.83 -9.22
CA PHE A 23 2.27 -14.95 -8.06
C PHE A 23 0.85 -14.62 -7.59
N ARG A 24 0.61 -14.75 -6.28
CA ARG A 24 -0.63 -14.33 -5.63
C ARG A 24 -0.36 -13.19 -4.66
N PHE A 25 -1.35 -12.32 -4.49
CA PHE A 25 -1.24 -11.16 -3.61
C PHE A 25 -2.39 -11.15 -2.63
N ASP A 26 -2.08 -10.89 -1.36
CA ASP A 26 -3.09 -10.63 -0.35
C ASP A 26 -3.49 -9.15 -0.42
N LEU A 27 -4.73 -8.90 -0.80
CA LEU A 27 -5.29 -7.56 -0.96
C LEU A 27 -6.07 -7.09 0.26
N THR A 28 -6.15 -7.91 1.34
CA THR A 28 -6.80 -7.50 2.59
C THR A 28 -6.28 -6.18 3.17
N PRO A 29 -5.00 -5.77 2.99
CA PRO A 29 -4.52 -4.48 3.48
C PRO A 29 -4.98 -3.27 2.65
N LEU A 30 -5.61 -3.47 1.49
CA LEU A 30 -6.03 -2.38 0.61
C LEU A 30 -7.34 -1.74 1.10
N PRO A 31 -7.50 -0.41 0.99
CA PRO A 31 -8.73 0.28 1.39
C PRO A 31 -9.91 -0.21 0.57
N GLN A 32 -10.98 -0.63 1.26
CA GLN A 32 -12.22 -1.06 0.62
C GLN A 32 -13.06 0.16 0.21
N GLY A 33 -13.63 0.14 -0.99
CA GLY A 33 -14.50 1.21 -1.49
C GLY A 33 -13.78 2.35 -2.22
N GLU A 34 -12.44 2.36 -2.23
CA GLU A 34 -11.65 3.24 -3.09
C GLU A 34 -11.33 2.55 -4.43
N THR A 35 -11.23 3.35 -5.50
CA THR A 35 -10.82 2.82 -6.81
C THR A 35 -9.30 2.83 -6.93
N VAL A 36 -8.75 1.73 -7.45
CA VAL A 36 -7.31 1.67 -7.76
C VAL A 36 -7.07 2.50 -9.00
N THR A 37 -6.21 3.50 -8.87
CA THR A 37 -5.82 4.36 -9.99
C THR A 37 -4.67 3.78 -10.78
N ALA A 38 -3.76 3.05 -10.11
CA ALA A 38 -2.66 2.35 -10.73
C ALA A 38 -2.21 1.20 -9.83
N ALA A 39 -1.80 0.08 -10.41
CA ALA A 39 -1.12 -0.98 -9.69
C ALA A 39 0.04 -1.52 -10.52
N GLU A 40 1.19 -1.69 -9.89
CA GLU A 40 2.40 -2.21 -10.51
C GLU A 40 2.86 -3.48 -9.82
N PHE A 41 3.05 -4.54 -10.58
CA PHE A 41 3.78 -5.71 -10.14
C PHE A 41 5.28 -5.50 -10.41
N ARG A 42 6.11 -5.57 -9.37
CA ARG A 42 7.55 -5.38 -9.45
C ARG A 42 8.30 -6.68 -9.20
N ILE A 43 9.18 -7.03 -10.13
CA ILE A 43 10.06 -8.20 -10.04
C ILE A 43 11.49 -7.80 -10.40
N TYR A 44 12.45 -8.28 -9.62
CA TYR A 44 13.86 -7.97 -9.86
C TYR A 44 14.46 -8.98 -10.85
N LYS A 45 15.20 -8.47 -11.84
CA LYS A 45 16.00 -9.27 -12.76
C LYS A 45 17.48 -9.08 -12.42
N THR A 46 18.17 -10.16 -12.06
CA THR A 46 19.63 -10.19 -11.90
C THR A 46 20.32 -10.36 -13.24
N LEU A 47 21.57 -9.92 -13.33
CA LEU A 47 22.45 -10.31 -14.42
C LEU A 47 22.85 -11.78 -14.27
N THR A 48 22.58 -12.60 -15.29
CA THR A 48 22.98 -14.01 -15.30
C THR A 48 24.21 -14.19 -16.18
N MET A 49 25.28 -14.76 -15.62
CA MET A 49 26.48 -15.12 -16.38
C MET A 49 26.14 -16.15 -17.46
N GLY A 50 26.58 -15.90 -18.69
CA GLY A 50 26.35 -16.80 -19.84
C GLY A 50 25.12 -16.47 -20.68
N GLN A 51 24.27 -15.52 -20.29
CA GLN A 51 23.26 -14.97 -21.21
C GLN A 51 23.96 -14.06 -22.22
N ARG A 52 23.70 -14.27 -23.51
CA ARG A 52 24.20 -13.38 -24.57
C ARG A 52 23.54 -12.02 -24.38
N ALA A 53 24.32 -10.99 -24.09
CA ALA A 53 23.83 -9.62 -23.84
C ALA A 53 22.96 -9.08 -25.00
N ASN A 54 23.17 -9.61 -26.20
CA ASN A 54 22.56 -9.22 -27.46
C ASN A 54 21.15 -9.79 -27.67
N ARG A 55 20.68 -10.70 -26.80
CA ARG A 55 19.34 -11.31 -26.93
C ARG A 55 18.29 -10.40 -26.30
N THR A 56 17.11 -10.36 -26.90
CA THR A 56 15.92 -9.73 -26.31
C THR A 56 15.02 -10.78 -25.68
N LEU A 57 14.48 -10.46 -24.51
CA LEU A 57 13.52 -11.28 -23.78
C LEU A 57 12.17 -10.55 -23.78
N HIS A 58 11.12 -11.27 -24.16
CA HIS A 58 9.74 -10.84 -24.04
C HIS A 58 9.17 -11.42 -22.75
N ILE A 59 8.80 -10.55 -21.83
CA ILE A 59 8.24 -10.93 -20.53
C ILE A 59 6.78 -10.50 -20.52
N SER A 60 5.89 -11.47 -20.39
CA SER A 60 4.44 -11.26 -20.47
C SER A 60 3.78 -11.65 -19.16
N VAL A 61 2.90 -10.80 -18.65
CA VAL A 61 2.15 -11.01 -17.41
C VAL A 61 0.67 -11.14 -17.72
N TYR A 62 0.06 -12.21 -17.23
CA TYR A 62 -1.35 -12.52 -17.44
C TYR A 62 -2.09 -12.64 -16.11
N GLU A 63 -3.34 -12.18 -16.06
CA GLU A 63 -4.30 -12.51 -15.02
C GLU A 63 -4.84 -13.93 -15.24
N ILE A 64 -4.94 -14.71 -14.15
CA ILE A 64 -5.63 -16.00 -14.16
C ILE A 64 -7.10 -15.72 -13.81
N GLN A 65 -8.01 -15.78 -14.80
CA GLN A 65 -9.42 -15.51 -14.54
C GLN A 65 -10.17 -16.74 -14.02
N ARG A 66 -9.84 -17.92 -14.53
CA ARG A 66 -10.47 -19.18 -14.14
C ARG A 66 -9.44 -20.29 -14.11
N ASP A 67 -9.46 -21.02 -13.01
CA ASP A 67 -8.68 -22.25 -12.86
C ASP A 67 -9.61 -23.45 -13.09
N ASN A 68 -9.31 -24.24 -14.11
CA ASN A 68 -10.07 -25.44 -14.43
C ASN A 68 -9.21 -26.67 -14.13
N ARG A 69 -9.68 -27.53 -13.22
CA ARG A 69 -8.93 -28.73 -12.79
C ARG A 69 -8.61 -29.71 -13.93
N HIS A 70 -9.28 -29.57 -15.08
CA HIS A 70 -9.15 -30.47 -16.22
C HIS A 70 -8.72 -29.77 -17.53
N ARG A 71 -8.44 -28.46 -17.51
CA ARG A 71 -8.03 -27.68 -18.70
C ARG A 71 -6.99 -26.62 -18.36
N GLU A 72 -6.33 -26.10 -19.38
CA GLU A 72 -5.53 -24.88 -19.24
C GLU A 72 -6.38 -23.74 -18.66
N PRO A 73 -5.82 -22.95 -17.73
CA PRO A 73 -6.54 -21.83 -17.16
C PRO A 73 -6.84 -20.76 -18.20
N GLU A 74 -7.91 -20.01 -17.97
CA GLU A 74 -8.25 -18.85 -18.78
C GLU A 74 -7.35 -17.68 -18.37
N LEU A 75 -6.54 -17.20 -19.31
CA LEU A 75 -5.54 -16.16 -19.11
C LEU A 75 -5.92 -14.89 -19.87
N VAL A 76 -5.72 -13.73 -19.23
CA VAL A 76 -5.88 -12.41 -19.87
C VAL A 76 -4.58 -11.64 -19.75
N LEU A 77 -4.04 -11.17 -20.88
CA LEU A 77 -2.79 -10.39 -20.90
C LEU A 77 -3.02 -9.06 -20.15
N LEU A 78 -2.16 -8.78 -19.17
CA LEU A 78 -2.13 -7.52 -18.44
C LEU A 78 -1.11 -6.56 -19.01
N ASP A 79 0.14 -7.03 -19.14
CA ASP A 79 1.25 -6.23 -19.65
C ASP A 79 2.33 -7.13 -20.27
N MET A 80 3.12 -6.56 -21.19
CA MET A 80 4.24 -7.22 -21.86
C MET A 80 5.39 -6.23 -22.03
N GLN A 81 6.60 -6.67 -21.71
CA GLN A 81 7.80 -5.86 -21.86
C GLN A 81 8.93 -6.63 -22.56
N SER A 82 9.60 -5.94 -23.48
CA SER A 82 10.78 -6.42 -24.18
C SER A 82 12.02 -5.82 -23.54
N VAL A 83 12.88 -6.67 -22.98
CA VAL A 83 14.09 -6.24 -22.26
C VAL A 83 15.34 -6.96 -22.79
N PRO A 84 16.50 -6.29 -22.88
CA PRO A 84 17.75 -6.98 -23.16
C PRO A 84 18.05 -8.05 -22.11
N ALA A 85 18.54 -9.21 -22.53
CA ALA A 85 18.91 -10.30 -21.64
C ALA A 85 20.02 -9.90 -20.65
N GLY A 86 20.88 -8.95 -21.04
CA GLY A 86 21.90 -8.35 -20.20
C GLY A 86 21.42 -7.25 -19.23
N GLN A 87 20.14 -6.85 -19.28
CA GLN A 87 19.61 -5.84 -18.35
C GLN A 87 19.52 -6.40 -16.92
N GLU A 88 19.93 -5.62 -15.93
CA GLU A 88 19.70 -5.86 -14.50
C GLU A 88 18.85 -4.74 -13.92
N GLY A 89 17.96 -5.07 -12.99
CA GLY A 89 17.16 -4.09 -12.26
C GLY A 89 15.73 -4.54 -12.01
N TRP A 90 14.93 -3.60 -11.49
CA TRP A 90 13.50 -3.79 -11.29
C TRP A 90 12.75 -3.64 -12.59
N LEU A 91 11.89 -4.61 -12.88
CA LEU A 91 10.86 -4.53 -13.92
C LEU A 91 9.53 -4.27 -13.23
N ALA A 92 8.70 -3.41 -13.81
CA ALA A 92 7.42 -2.99 -13.26
C ALA A 92 6.33 -3.17 -14.32
N PHE A 93 5.39 -4.08 -14.06
CA PHE A 93 4.31 -4.44 -14.98
C PHE A 93 2.99 -3.85 -14.51
N ASP A 94 2.19 -3.31 -15.42
CA ASP A 94 0.85 -2.83 -15.09
C ASP A 94 -0.08 -4.00 -14.76
N VAL A 95 -0.67 -3.97 -13.58
CA VAL A 95 -1.66 -4.94 -13.10
C VAL A 95 -2.92 -4.24 -12.56
N THR A 96 -3.15 -2.98 -12.96
CA THR A 96 -4.25 -2.11 -12.51
C THR A 96 -5.61 -2.74 -12.74
N THR A 97 -5.82 -3.31 -13.94
CA THR A 97 -7.09 -3.95 -14.31
C THR A 97 -7.39 -5.14 -13.41
N ALA A 98 -6.41 -6.03 -13.21
CA ALA A 98 -6.56 -7.20 -12.34
C ALA A 98 -6.78 -6.79 -10.88
N SER A 99 -6.01 -5.81 -10.37
CA SER A 99 -6.15 -5.32 -9.00
C SER A 99 -7.54 -4.74 -8.73
N ASN A 100 -8.14 -4.00 -9.68
CA ASN A 100 -9.51 -3.52 -9.55
C ASN A 100 -10.53 -4.68 -9.53
N ASN A 101 -10.37 -5.67 -10.41
CA ASN A 101 -11.24 -6.84 -10.47
C ASN A 101 -11.24 -7.63 -9.16
N TRP A 102 -10.07 -7.88 -8.58
CA TRP A 102 -9.93 -8.63 -7.34
C TRP A 102 -10.47 -7.89 -6.12
N LEU A 103 -10.42 -6.55 -6.10
CA LEU A 103 -11.03 -5.77 -5.03
C LEU A 103 -12.55 -5.83 -5.07
N LEU A 104 -13.14 -5.82 -6.27
CA LEU A 104 -14.59 -5.98 -6.46
C LEU A 104 -15.02 -7.42 -6.16
N HIS A 105 -14.20 -8.40 -6.53
CA HIS A 105 -14.49 -9.81 -6.39
C HIS A 105 -13.31 -10.57 -5.77
N PRO A 106 -13.11 -10.52 -4.44
CA PRO A 106 -11.95 -11.16 -3.80
C PRO A 106 -11.82 -12.66 -4.06
N ARG A 107 -12.94 -13.34 -4.36
CA ARG A 107 -12.97 -14.77 -4.71
C ARG A 107 -12.38 -15.09 -6.09
N SER A 108 -12.25 -14.12 -6.98
CA SER A 108 -11.65 -14.32 -8.30
C SER A 108 -10.14 -14.07 -8.33
N ASN A 109 -9.52 -13.73 -7.19
CA ASN A 109 -8.08 -13.55 -7.09
C ASN A 109 -7.36 -14.91 -7.13
N LEU A 110 -7.07 -15.37 -8.35
CA LEU A 110 -6.28 -16.58 -8.60
C LEU A 110 -4.78 -16.28 -8.80
N GLY A 111 -4.44 -14.98 -8.89
CA GLY A 111 -3.09 -14.47 -9.09
C GLY A 111 -2.77 -14.13 -10.54
N ILE A 112 -1.49 -13.86 -10.77
CA ILE A 112 -0.92 -13.60 -12.10
C ILE A 112 0.03 -14.71 -12.50
N ARG A 113 0.20 -14.89 -13.80
CA ARG A 113 1.16 -15.79 -14.42
C ARG A 113 2.14 -15.00 -15.29
N LEU A 114 3.43 -15.24 -15.09
CA LEU A 114 4.52 -14.62 -15.83
C LEU A 114 5.16 -15.64 -16.77
N TYR A 115 5.31 -15.23 -18.02
CA TYR A 115 6.00 -15.98 -19.08
C TYR A 115 7.23 -15.22 -19.56
N VAL A 116 8.21 -15.96 -20.06
CA VAL A 116 9.41 -15.41 -20.67
C VAL A 116 9.63 -16.13 -22.00
N GLU A 117 9.73 -15.36 -23.06
CA GLU A 117 9.98 -15.85 -24.42
C GLU A 117 11.17 -15.11 -25.02
N THR A 118 11.88 -15.77 -25.94
CA THR A 118 12.91 -15.11 -26.76
C THR A 118 12.30 -14.57 -28.06
N GLU A 119 13.06 -13.78 -28.81
CA GLU A 119 12.71 -13.39 -30.19
C GLU A 119 12.43 -14.57 -31.15
N GLU A 120 12.92 -15.77 -30.84
CA GLU A 120 12.63 -17.02 -31.57
C GLU A 120 11.41 -17.79 -31.00
N ASP A 121 10.54 -17.15 -30.21
CA ASP A 121 9.36 -17.73 -29.55
C ASP A 121 9.66 -18.94 -28.65
N ARG A 122 10.91 -19.07 -28.16
CA ARG A 122 11.28 -20.12 -27.21
C ARG A 122 10.93 -19.69 -25.79
N SER A 123 10.11 -20.49 -25.11
CA SER A 123 9.81 -20.28 -23.71
C SER A 123 11.01 -20.60 -22.82
N LEU A 124 11.33 -19.69 -21.89
CA LEU A 124 12.42 -19.83 -20.93
C LEU A 124 11.90 -19.84 -19.51
N SER A 125 12.58 -20.57 -18.63
CA SER A 125 12.27 -20.50 -17.20
C SER A 125 12.71 -19.16 -16.63
N ALA A 126 11.83 -18.51 -15.86
CA ALA A 126 12.12 -17.26 -15.16
C ALA A 126 13.43 -17.30 -14.33
N GLY A 127 13.73 -18.44 -13.69
CA GLY A 127 14.99 -18.58 -12.93
C GLY A 127 16.24 -18.57 -13.81
N TRP A 128 16.14 -19.07 -15.05
CA TRP A 128 17.28 -19.14 -15.99
C TRP A 128 17.69 -17.75 -16.51
N ILE A 129 16.72 -16.84 -16.64
CA ILE A 129 16.96 -15.46 -17.08
C ILE A 129 17.24 -14.48 -15.92
N GLY A 130 17.33 -15.00 -14.69
CA GLY A 130 17.66 -14.21 -13.50
C GLY A 130 16.47 -13.49 -12.85
N LEU A 131 15.22 -13.87 -13.13
CA LEU A 131 14.10 -13.30 -12.37
C LEU A 131 14.07 -13.86 -10.95
N VAL A 132 14.07 -12.94 -9.99
CA VAL A 132 14.11 -13.25 -8.56
C VAL A 132 12.71 -13.59 -8.08
N GLY A 133 12.53 -14.83 -7.61
CA GLY A 133 11.32 -15.29 -6.93
C GLY A 133 11.35 -15.04 -5.41
N ARG A 134 10.38 -15.58 -4.69
CA ARG A 134 10.25 -15.46 -3.23
C ARG A 134 11.44 -16.06 -2.47
N ARG A 135 12.12 -17.06 -3.04
CA ARG A 135 13.30 -17.69 -2.43
C ARG A 135 14.58 -16.86 -2.57
N GLY A 136 14.55 -15.77 -3.33
CA GLY A 136 15.70 -14.88 -3.48
C GLY A 136 15.92 -13.95 -2.27
N PRO A 137 16.95 -13.09 -2.35
CA PRO A 137 17.25 -12.10 -1.32
C PRO A 137 16.03 -11.24 -0.99
N ARG A 138 15.74 -11.04 0.31
CA ARG A 138 14.53 -10.35 0.78
C ARG A 138 14.33 -8.96 0.16
N SER A 139 15.42 -8.21 -0.05
CA SER A 139 15.39 -6.88 -0.67
C SER A 139 15.11 -6.88 -2.18
N LYS A 140 15.09 -8.05 -2.83
CA LYS A 140 14.86 -8.25 -4.26
C LYS A 140 13.64 -9.13 -4.54
N GLN A 141 12.86 -9.47 -3.50
CA GLN A 141 11.66 -10.28 -3.66
C GLN A 141 10.56 -9.51 -4.39
N PRO A 142 9.73 -10.21 -5.18
CA PRO A 142 8.66 -9.58 -5.92
C PRO A 142 7.54 -9.06 -5.02
N PHE A 143 6.96 -7.92 -5.40
CA PHE A 143 5.87 -7.27 -4.67
C PHE A 143 4.96 -6.52 -5.64
N MET A 144 3.75 -6.21 -5.19
CA MET A 144 2.83 -5.33 -5.92
C MET A 144 2.69 -4.01 -5.15
N VAL A 145 2.63 -2.90 -5.87
CA VAL A 145 2.32 -1.57 -5.33
C VAL A 145 1.02 -1.10 -5.92
N THR A 146 0.12 -0.60 -5.09
CA THR A 146 -1.19 -0.11 -5.51
C THR A 146 -1.38 1.35 -5.08
N PHE A 147 -1.81 2.18 -6.03
CA PHE A 147 -2.12 3.59 -5.86
C PHE A 147 -3.64 3.77 -5.88
N PHE A 148 -4.12 4.63 -5.01
CA PHE A 148 -5.54 4.90 -4.82
C PHE A 148 -5.75 6.39 -4.94
N ARG A 149 -6.96 6.76 -5.36
CA ARG A 149 -7.44 8.13 -5.25
C ARG A 149 -8.18 8.25 -3.93
N GLU A 150 -7.64 9.05 -3.02
CA GLU A 150 -8.35 9.43 -1.80
C GLU A 150 -9.66 10.11 -2.19
N SER A 151 -10.78 9.57 -1.71
CA SER A 151 -12.08 10.17 -1.95
C SER A 151 -12.14 11.51 -1.21
N GLN A 152 -12.15 12.62 -1.95
CA GLN A 152 -12.54 13.91 -1.39
C GLN A 152 -14.06 13.93 -1.23
N VAL A 153 -14.60 13.10 -0.34
CA VAL A 153 -15.92 13.42 0.23
C VAL A 153 -15.64 14.55 1.21
N PRO A 154 -16.03 15.81 0.94
CA PRO A 154 -15.90 16.84 1.95
C PRO A 154 -16.79 16.37 3.08
N CYS A 155 -16.19 16.00 4.21
CA CYS A 155 -16.90 15.90 5.48
C CYS A 155 -17.51 17.28 5.71
N ARG A 156 -18.74 17.51 5.22
CA ARG A 156 -19.45 18.74 5.50
C ARG A 156 -19.60 18.74 7.01
N PRO A 157 -18.97 19.66 7.76
CA PRO A 157 -19.24 19.75 9.17
C PRO A 157 -20.76 19.92 9.32
N PRO A 158 -21.40 19.26 10.30
CA PRO A 158 -22.79 19.55 10.62
C PRO A 158 -22.91 21.07 10.73
N ARG A 159 -23.74 21.69 9.89
CA ARG A 159 -23.97 23.14 9.97
C ARG A 159 -24.39 23.41 11.41
N ALA A 160 -23.57 24.15 12.14
CA ALA A 160 -23.90 24.57 13.49
C ALA A 160 -25.27 25.28 13.42
N VAL A 161 -26.28 24.68 14.03
CA VAL A 161 -27.59 25.33 14.19
C VAL A 161 -27.32 26.58 15.00
N LYS A 162 -27.59 27.76 14.43
CA LYS A 162 -27.43 29.04 15.11
C LYS A 162 -28.18 28.94 16.46
N PRO A 163 -27.52 29.14 17.61
CA PRO A 163 -28.22 29.19 18.88
C PRO A 163 -29.26 30.30 18.81
N HIS A 164 -30.52 29.95 19.09
CA HIS A 164 -31.60 30.91 19.23
C HIS A 164 -31.20 31.96 20.29
N PRO A 165 -31.43 33.27 20.06
CA PRO A 165 -31.05 34.29 21.04
C PRO A 165 -31.79 34.02 22.36
N ARG A 166 -31.04 33.66 23.40
CA ARG A 166 -31.56 33.48 24.76
C ARG A 166 -32.18 34.80 25.22
N ARG A 167 -33.50 34.82 25.38
CA ARG A 167 -34.22 35.86 26.14
C ARG A 167 -33.63 35.94 27.55
N LYS A 168 -33.10 37.11 27.93
CA LYS A 168 -32.65 37.40 29.29
C LYS A 168 -33.85 37.32 30.24
N LYS A 169 -33.76 36.53 31.31
CA LYS A 169 -34.75 36.53 32.39
C LYS A 169 -34.55 37.76 33.28
N PRO A 170 -35.62 38.35 33.86
CA PRO A 170 -35.49 39.46 34.80
C PRO A 170 -34.87 38.98 36.12
N LYS A 171 -34.03 39.83 36.72
CA LYS A 171 -33.54 39.66 38.10
C LYS A 171 -34.70 39.94 39.07
N TYR A 172 -34.87 39.09 40.07
CA TYR A 172 -35.66 39.40 41.26
C TYR A 172 -34.74 40.00 42.32
N ASP A 173 -35.14 41.15 42.86
CA ASP A 173 -34.51 41.78 44.02
C ASP A 173 -35.05 41.13 45.30
N LEU A 174 -34.16 40.59 46.14
CA LEU A 174 -34.48 40.18 47.51
C LEU A 174 -33.62 41.01 48.48
N PRO A 175 -34.18 41.41 49.64
CA PRO A 175 -33.52 42.33 50.56
C PRO A 175 -32.44 41.63 51.39
N VAL A 176 -31.37 42.38 51.69
CA VAL A 176 -30.22 41.95 52.49
C VAL A 176 -30.54 42.13 53.99
N PRO A 177 -30.24 41.15 54.86
CA PRO A 177 -30.20 41.38 56.31
C PRO A 177 -28.82 41.88 56.74
N SER A 178 -28.83 42.95 57.54
CA SER A 178 -27.69 43.60 58.18
C SER A 178 -27.35 42.94 59.52
N ILE A 179 -26.11 42.52 59.72
CA ILE A 179 -25.53 42.27 61.06
C ILE A 179 -24.09 42.82 61.09
N GLN A 180 -23.82 43.59 62.14
CA GLN A 180 -22.63 44.38 62.41
C GLN A 180 -21.50 43.59 63.10
N SER A 181 -20.27 44.16 63.00
CA SER A 181 -19.11 44.03 63.93
C SER A 181 -18.35 42.69 63.88
N GLU A 182 -17.02 42.55 63.80
CA GLU A 182 -15.84 43.42 64.03
C GLU A 182 -14.65 42.95 63.14
N ARG A 183 -13.62 43.80 62.96
CA ARG A 183 -12.26 43.48 62.42
C ARG A 183 -11.34 43.07 63.63
N PRO A 184 -10.09 42.54 63.49
CA PRO A 184 -9.14 42.82 62.40
C PRO A 184 -7.98 41.83 62.06
N ILE A 185 -7.27 42.16 60.96
CA ILE A 185 -5.83 41.98 60.59
C ILE A 185 -5.19 40.58 60.52
N ALA A 186 -4.63 40.22 59.35
CA ALA A 186 -3.17 40.08 59.13
C ALA A 186 -2.79 39.67 57.69
N ASN A 187 -1.57 40.07 57.34
CA ASN A 187 -0.89 40.10 56.04
C ASN A 187 -0.54 38.75 55.40
N GLN A 188 -0.06 38.87 54.15
CA GLN A 188 0.98 38.10 53.44
C GLN A 188 0.43 37.31 52.24
N GLN A 189 1.07 37.23 51.06
CA GLN A 189 2.19 37.93 50.45
C GLN A 189 2.18 37.46 48.98
N THR A 190 2.32 38.39 48.05
CA THR A 190 2.38 38.12 46.61
C THR A 190 3.78 37.63 46.26
N MET A 191 3.91 36.50 45.56
CA MET A 191 5.13 36.12 44.85
C MET A 191 4.78 35.86 43.39
N LYS A 192 5.18 36.83 42.55
CA LYS A 192 5.36 36.64 41.10
C LYS A 192 6.65 35.85 40.92
N ILE A 193 6.65 34.86 40.03
CA ILE A 193 7.90 34.31 39.49
C ILE A 193 7.86 34.51 37.98
N GLU A 194 8.75 35.38 37.56
CA GLU A 194 9.10 35.72 36.19
C GLU A 194 10.15 34.73 35.66
N ILE A 195 10.11 34.53 34.36
CA ILE A 195 10.86 33.57 33.56
C ILE A 195 12.25 34.14 33.26
N ASP A 196 13.33 33.34 33.25
CA ASP A 196 14.18 33.34 32.04
C ASP A 196 15.09 32.13 31.85
N ARG A 197 15.38 31.93 30.55
CA ARG A 197 16.15 30.90 29.86
C ARG A 197 17.65 31.08 30.03
N ALA A 198 18.38 29.97 30.17
CA ALA A 198 19.73 29.86 29.63
C ALA A 198 20.11 28.39 29.39
N THR A 199 20.58 28.15 28.17
CA THR A 199 21.00 26.88 27.56
C THR A 199 22.47 26.56 27.88
N LEU A 200 22.90 25.33 27.54
CA LEU A 200 24.25 24.75 27.39
C LEU A 200 24.80 24.01 28.63
N PHE A 201 25.43 22.83 28.56
CA PHE A 201 25.97 22.05 27.45
C PHE A 201 25.99 20.54 27.81
N LYS A 202 25.90 19.70 26.77
CA LYS A 202 25.99 18.23 26.76
C LYS A 202 27.25 17.67 27.44
N LEU A 203 27.07 16.59 28.21
CA LEU A 203 28.13 15.69 28.67
C LEU A 203 28.30 14.50 27.70
N LYS A 204 29.54 14.03 27.67
CA LYS A 204 30.19 12.99 26.85
C LYS A 204 29.50 11.64 26.86
#